data_AF-A0A1V5P178-F1
#
_entry.id   AF-A0A1V5P178-F1
#
_cell.length_a   1.000
_cell.length_b   1.000
_cell.length_c   1.000
_cell.angle_alpha   90.00
_cell.angle_beta   90.00
_cell.angle_gamma   90.00
#
_symmetry.space_group_name_H-M   'P 1'
#
loop_
_entity.id
_entity.type
_entity.pdbx_description
1 polymer ?
#
loop_
_entity_poly.entity_id
_entity_poly.type
_entity_poly.pdbx_seq_one_letter_code
_entity_poly.pdbx_strand_id
1 'polypeptide(L)'
;MREAPTGNARTVSYRFPPICRMSNTFIDRGESTLEDMLKGIDYGIYACGSGSGNTSMDMFTFSAEKSFIIRNGKIEEMLRDVVLTGNIFETLLSIDMIGSDLVLSRGGACGRSYGQRLQYPLPVSMGSPHIRIQKVLIGGR
;
A
#
# COMPACT_ATOMS: atom_id res chain seq x y z
N MET A 1 -10.94 -6.20 28.38
CA MET A 1 -9.83 -5.55 27.65
C MET A 1 -8.75 -5.16 28.65
N ARG A 2 -7.61 -5.87 28.67
CA ARG A 2 -6.40 -5.56 29.46
C ARG A 2 -5.15 -5.80 28.60
N GLU A 3 -5.17 -5.32 27.36
CA GLU A 3 -4.01 -5.40 26.47
C GLU A 3 -2.95 -4.38 26.88
N ALA A 4 -1.68 -4.75 26.72
CA ALA A 4 -0.56 -3.84 26.99
C ALA A 4 -0.53 -2.70 25.94
N PRO A 5 -0.20 -1.46 26.35
CA PRO A 5 0.00 -0.37 25.40
C PRO A 5 1.11 -0.69 24.39
N THR A 6 0.85 -0.43 23.10
CA THR A 6 1.78 -0.71 22.00
C THR A 6 2.53 0.53 21.49
N GLY A 7 2.40 1.67 22.17
CA GLY A 7 3.04 2.93 21.76
C GLY A 7 2.34 3.67 20.58
N ASN A 8 1.13 3.25 20.21
CA ASN A 8 0.40 3.82 19.05
C ASN A 8 -0.57 4.95 19.41
N ALA A 9 -0.61 5.43 20.65
CA ALA A 9 -1.42 6.57 21.05
C ALA A 9 -0.70 7.88 20.67
N ARG A 10 -1.11 8.52 19.56
CA ARG A 10 -0.44 9.70 19.00
C ARG A 10 -1.45 10.83 18.75
N THR A 11 -0.98 12.07 18.84
CA THR A 11 -1.74 13.30 18.52
C THR A 11 -0.88 14.25 17.69
N VAL A 12 -1.52 15.10 16.88
CA VAL A 12 -0.83 16.12 16.08
C VAL A 12 -0.43 17.36 16.90
N SER A 13 -1.10 17.61 18.04
CA SER A 13 -0.75 18.71 18.96
C SER A 13 -1.50 18.57 20.30
N TYR A 14 -1.12 19.39 21.29
CA TYR A 14 -1.79 19.49 22.60
C TYR A 14 -3.29 19.83 22.52
N ARG A 15 -3.77 20.36 21.38
CA ARG A 15 -5.17 20.75 21.16
C ARG A 15 -6.11 19.58 20.87
N PHE A 16 -5.56 18.37 20.75
CA PHE A 16 -6.32 17.16 20.42
C PHE A 16 -5.96 16.02 21.37
N PRO A 17 -6.94 15.17 21.74
CA PRO A 17 -6.64 13.96 22.49
C PRO A 17 -5.81 12.98 21.63
N PRO A 18 -4.91 12.20 22.24
CA PRO A 18 -4.23 11.12 21.56
C PRO A 18 -5.23 10.03 21.18
N ILE A 19 -5.08 9.49 19.98
CA ILE A 19 -5.88 8.38 19.46
C ILE A 19 -4.95 7.29 18.91
N CYS A 20 -5.45 6.08 18.67
CA CYS A 20 -4.66 5.01 18.07
C CYS A 20 -4.25 5.38 16.63
N ARG A 21 -2.97 5.33 16.28
CA ARG A 21 -2.41 5.78 15.00
C ARG A 21 -1.24 4.93 14.56
N MET A 22 -1.04 4.85 13.24
CA MET A 22 0.16 4.27 12.64
C MET A 22 1.42 5.07 12.98
N SER A 23 2.58 4.42 12.88
CA SER A 23 3.92 5.02 12.95
C SER A 23 4.65 4.79 11.62
N ASN A 24 5.33 3.66 11.49
CA ASN A 24 5.95 3.20 10.25
C ASN A 24 5.39 1.81 9.95
N THR A 25 4.59 1.68 8.90
CA THR A 25 3.93 0.41 8.55
C THR A 25 4.52 -0.12 7.26
N PHE A 26 5.10 -1.32 7.27
CA PHE A 26 5.73 -1.88 6.08
C PHE A 26 5.59 -3.40 5.99
N ILE A 27 5.74 -3.92 4.77
CA ILE A 27 5.93 -5.35 4.49
C ILE A 27 7.44 -5.60 4.46
N ASP A 28 7.91 -6.61 5.19
CA ASP A 28 9.35 -6.91 5.25
C ASP A 28 9.86 -7.61 3.98
N ARG A 29 11.18 -7.70 3.84
CA ARG A 29 11.85 -8.32 2.69
C ARG A 29 11.51 -9.81 2.58
N GLY A 30 11.21 -10.24 1.37
CA GLY A 30 11.30 -11.64 0.96
C GLY A 30 12.63 -11.93 0.28
N GLU A 31 12.64 -12.93 -0.58
CA GLU A 31 13.87 -13.46 -1.20
C GLU A 31 13.93 -13.26 -2.72
N SER A 32 12.84 -12.85 -3.36
CA SER A 32 12.75 -12.78 -4.82
C SER A 32 13.35 -11.51 -5.40
N THR A 33 13.99 -11.61 -6.56
CA THR A 33 14.35 -10.44 -7.38
C THR A 33 13.15 -9.98 -8.22
N LEU A 34 13.16 -8.73 -8.71
CA LEU A 34 12.11 -8.25 -9.63
C LEU A 34 12.05 -9.12 -10.89
N GLU A 35 13.21 -9.54 -11.41
CA GLU A 35 13.31 -10.43 -12.56
C GLU A 35 12.63 -11.78 -12.29
N ASP A 36 12.80 -12.35 -11.11
CA ASP A 36 12.13 -13.60 -10.73
C ASP A 36 10.62 -13.43 -10.61
N MET A 37 10.18 -12.29 -10.09
CA MET A 37 8.75 -12.00 -9.93
C MET A 37 8.05 -11.80 -11.28
N LEU A 38 8.74 -11.23 -12.27
CA LEU A 38 8.21 -11.02 -13.62
C LEU A 38 8.15 -12.33 -14.42
N LYS A 39 9.03 -13.30 -14.15
CA LYS A 39 9.00 -14.61 -14.83
C LYS A 39 7.64 -15.30 -14.62
N GLY A 40 7.08 -15.81 -15.71
CA GLY A 40 5.80 -16.52 -15.70
C GLY A 40 4.56 -15.62 -15.67
N ILE A 41 4.72 -14.29 -15.73
CA ILE A 41 3.59 -13.38 -15.95
C ILE A 41 3.34 -13.25 -17.45
N ASP A 42 2.35 -13.99 -17.98
CA ASP A 42 1.96 -13.89 -19.39
C ASP A 42 1.33 -12.52 -19.70
N TYR A 43 0.47 -12.05 -18.81
CA TYR A 43 -0.20 -10.76 -18.89
C TYR A 43 -0.45 -10.19 -17.50
N GLY A 44 -0.06 -8.94 -17.25
CA GLY A 44 -0.24 -8.31 -15.94
C GLY A 44 -0.01 -6.80 -15.98
N ILE A 45 0.00 -6.19 -14.80
CA ILE A 45 0.29 -4.76 -14.64
C ILE A 45 1.40 -4.61 -13.62
N TYR A 46 2.40 -3.82 -13.98
CA TYR A 46 3.41 -3.33 -13.07
C TYR A 46 3.01 -1.94 -12.57
N ALA A 47 2.60 -1.84 -11.31
CA ALA A 47 2.20 -0.59 -10.68
C ALA A 47 3.32 -0.04 -9.79
N CYS A 48 3.72 1.20 -10.04
CA CYS A 48 4.81 1.88 -9.36
C CYS A 48 4.28 3.11 -8.62
N GLY A 49 4.62 3.23 -7.35
CA GLY A 49 4.17 4.32 -6.50
C GLY A 49 2.69 4.26 -6.16
N SER A 50 2.29 5.00 -5.14
CA SER A 50 0.90 5.10 -4.70
C SER A 50 0.45 6.55 -4.74
N GLY A 51 -0.55 6.83 -5.57
CA GLY A 51 -1.23 8.12 -5.63
C GLY A 51 -2.30 8.26 -4.55
N SER A 52 -3.47 8.76 -4.93
CA SER A 52 -4.61 8.87 -4.01
C SER A 52 -5.12 7.49 -3.60
N GLY A 53 -5.54 7.40 -2.34
CA GLY A 53 -6.05 6.17 -1.75
C GLY A 53 -7.22 6.42 -0.82
N ASN A 54 -8.17 5.50 -0.82
CA ASN A 54 -9.24 5.46 0.18
C ASN A 54 -9.43 4.05 0.72
N THR A 55 -9.81 3.96 1.98
CA THR A 55 -10.15 2.70 2.64
C THR A 55 -11.50 2.84 3.32
N SER A 56 -12.39 1.89 3.09
CA SER A 56 -13.70 1.82 3.73
C SER A 56 -13.92 0.41 4.24
N MET A 57 -13.84 0.25 5.57
CA MET A 57 -13.87 -1.06 6.23
C MET A 57 -12.81 -1.97 5.61
N ASP A 58 -13.23 -3.04 4.93
CA ASP A 58 -12.35 -4.04 4.34
C ASP A 58 -12.03 -3.74 2.88
N MET A 59 -12.61 -2.68 2.30
CA MET A 59 -12.39 -2.30 0.91
C MET A 59 -11.33 -1.21 0.80
N PHE A 60 -10.50 -1.29 -0.23
CA PHE A 60 -9.58 -0.22 -0.59
C PHE A 60 -9.69 0.15 -2.06
N THR A 61 -9.24 1.37 -2.36
CA THR A 61 -9.01 1.85 -3.72
C THR A 61 -7.72 2.66 -3.72
N PHE A 62 -6.77 2.34 -4.60
CA PHE A 62 -5.52 3.07 -4.76
C PHE A 62 -5.25 3.34 -6.24
N SER A 63 -4.82 4.55 -6.58
CA SER A 63 -4.28 4.86 -7.90
C SER A 63 -2.77 4.62 -7.93
N ALA A 64 -2.28 4.01 -9.01
CA ALA A 64 -0.83 3.92 -9.24
C ALA A 64 -0.30 5.27 -9.76
N GLU A 65 0.89 5.69 -9.32
CA GLU A 65 1.51 6.91 -9.89
C GLU A 65 1.97 6.67 -11.33
N LYS A 66 2.53 5.48 -11.58
CA LYS A 66 2.90 5.00 -12.90
C LYS A 66 2.50 3.55 -13.01
N SER A 67 2.04 3.16 -14.19
CA SER A 67 1.66 1.78 -14.47
C SER A 67 2.16 1.38 -15.83
N PHE A 68 2.53 0.12 -15.97
CA PHE A 68 2.98 -0.46 -17.23
C PHE A 68 2.30 -1.81 -17.40
N ILE A 69 2.07 -2.19 -18.65
CA ILE A 69 1.63 -3.54 -18.94
C ILE A 69 2.82 -4.50 -18.89
N ILE A 70 2.58 -5.70 -18.38
CA ILE A 70 3.53 -6.81 -18.43
C ILE A 70 3.05 -7.78 -19.49
N ARG A 71 3.90 -8.15 -20.45
CA ARG A 71 3.63 -9.20 -21.44
C ARG A 71 4.78 -10.19 -21.46
N ASN A 72 4.49 -11.48 -21.27
CA ASN A 72 5.49 -12.56 -21.29
C ASN A 72 6.72 -12.26 -20.39
N GLY A 73 6.46 -11.75 -19.19
CA GLY A 73 7.47 -11.40 -18.19
C GLY A 73 8.31 -10.15 -18.51
N LYS A 74 7.87 -9.31 -19.46
CA LYS A 74 8.54 -8.04 -19.79
C LYS A 74 7.63 -6.87 -19.48
N ILE A 75 8.21 -5.82 -18.89
CA ILE A 75 7.55 -4.53 -18.70
C ILE A 75 7.59 -3.79 -20.05
N GLU A 76 6.42 -3.46 -20.57
CA GLU A 76 6.26 -2.87 -21.90
C GLU A 76 5.68 -1.45 -21.80
N GLU A 77 4.54 -1.17 -22.45
CA GLU A 77 4.01 0.17 -22.60
C GLU A 77 3.42 0.72 -21.28
N MET A 78 3.55 2.04 -21.11
CA MET A 78 2.93 2.75 -19.98
C MET A 78 1.41 2.80 -20.15
N LEU A 79 0.69 2.45 -19.09
CA LEU A 79 -0.75 2.60 -18.95
C LEU A 79 -1.07 3.90 -18.21
N ARG A 80 -2.20 4.52 -18.55
CA ARG A 80 -2.75 5.68 -17.84
C ARG A 80 -3.84 5.23 -16.87
N ASP A 81 -4.00 5.99 -15.79
CA ASP A 81 -5.16 5.92 -14.89
C ASP A 81 -5.50 4.50 -14.36
N VAL A 82 -4.48 3.74 -13.96
CA VAL A 82 -4.68 2.44 -13.32
C VAL A 82 -5.05 2.62 -11.85
N VAL A 83 -6.20 2.08 -11.49
CA VAL A 83 -6.76 2.05 -10.14
C VAL A 83 -6.90 0.60 -9.69
N LEU A 84 -6.35 0.28 -8.53
CA LEU A 84 -6.47 -1.02 -7.88
C LEU A 84 -7.56 -0.93 -6.83
N THR A 85 -8.49 -1.87 -6.80
CA THR A 85 -9.54 -1.91 -5.78
C THR A 85 -9.88 -3.33 -5.39
N GLY A 86 -10.33 -3.55 -4.17
CA GLY A 86 -10.73 -4.88 -3.72
C GLY A 86 -10.84 -4.97 -2.21
N ASN A 87 -11.07 -6.19 -1.73
CA ASN A 87 -11.01 -6.50 -0.31
C ASN A 87 -9.55 -6.61 0.14
N ILE A 88 -9.18 -5.94 1.22
CA ILE A 88 -7.81 -5.88 1.72
C ILE A 88 -7.30 -7.25 2.17
N PHE A 89 -8.14 -8.04 2.84
CA PHE A 89 -7.74 -9.36 3.36
C PHE A 89 -7.54 -10.36 2.22
N GLU A 90 -8.45 -10.38 1.25
CA GLU A 90 -8.30 -11.23 0.06
C GLU A 90 -7.07 -10.84 -0.76
N THR A 91 -6.81 -9.54 -0.89
CA THR A 91 -5.65 -9.03 -1.63
C THR A 91 -4.34 -9.42 -0.94
N LEU A 92 -4.25 -9.25 0.39
CA LEU A 92 -3.08 -9.67 1.16
C LEU A 92 -2.86 -11.18 1.11
N LEU A 93 -3.92 -11.98 1.15
CA LEU A 93 -3.85 -13.45 1.00
C LEU A 93 -3.48 -13.89 -0.43
N SER A 94 -3.64 -13.01 -1.41
CA SER A 94 -3.30 -13.27 -2.81
C SER A 94 -1.87 -12.84 -3.17
N ILE A 95 -1.08 -12.38 -2.20
CA ILE A 95 0.36 -12.15 -2.38
C ILE A 95 1.05 -13.50 -2.51
N ASP A 96 1.67 -13.76 -3.65
CA ASP A 96 2.34 -15.04 -3.92
C ASP A 96 3.87 -14.93 -3.97
N MET A 97 4.41 -13.72 -4.15
CA MET A 97 5.86 -13.46 -4.07
C MET A 97 6.14 -12.10 -3.42
N ILE A 98 7.20 -12.06 -2.61
CA ILE A 98 7.71 -10.86 -1.94
C ILE A 98 9.18 -10.66 -2.33
N GLY A 99 9.49 -9.45 -2.79
CA GLY A 99 10.82 -9.07 -3.24
C GLY A 99 11.80 -8.84 -2.09
N SER A 100 13.09 -8.85 -2.40
CA SER A 100 14.17 -8.57 -1.44
C SER A 100 14.50 -7.07 -1.30
N ASP A 101 13.87 -6.22 -2.10
CA ASP A 101 14.25 -4.83 -2.32
C ASP A 101 13.39 -3.83 -1.57
N LEU A 102 13.23 -4.03 -0.25
CA LEU A 102 12.44 -3.15 0.60
C LEU A 102 12.92 -1.68 0.50
N VAL A 103 11.97 -0.82 0.14
CA VAL A 103 12.10 0.63 0.19
C VAL A 103 11.08 1.19 1.17
N LEU A 104 11.55 2.02 2.10
CA LEU A 104 10.69 2.82 2.96
C LEU A 104 10.51 4.22 2.36
N SER A 105 9.28 4.74 2.42
CA SER A 105 8.99 6.10 2.03
C SER A 105 9.73 7.07 2.96
N ARG A 106 10.42 8.07 2.38
CA ARG A 106 11.13 9.11 3.13
C ARG A 106 10.19 10.20 3.67
N GLY A 107 8.90 9.92 3.76
CA GLY A 107 7.87 10.87 4.17
C GLY A 107 6.46 10.32 3.98
N GLY A 108 5.51 10.93 4.67
CA GLY A 108 4.10 10.56 4.64
C GLY A 108 3.32 11.31 5.72
N ALA A 109 2.04 11.56 5.44
CA ALA A 109 1.12 12.17 6.39
C ALA A 109 -0.19 11.40 6.38
N CYS A 110 -0.64 10.99 7.56
CA CYS A 110 -1.93 10.33 7.72
C CYS A 110 -2.92 11.27 8.41
N GLY A 111 -4.15 11.31 7.90
CA GLY A 111 -5.29 11.97 8.54
C GLY A 111 -6.17 10.97 9.26
N ARG A 112 -6.68 11.31 10.45
CA ARG A 112 -7.74 10.54 11.12
C ARG A 112 -8.71 11.47 11.84
N SER A 113 -10.01 11.27 11.60
CA SER A 113 -11.06 11.99 12.31
C SER A 113 -11.36 11.35 13.67
N TYR A 114 -11.62 12.19 14.67
CA TYR A 114 -12.14 11.79 15.97
C TYR A 114 -13.31 12.71 16.34
N GLY A 115 -14.53 12.16 16.29
CA GLY A 115 -15.74 12.98 16.26
C GLY A 115 -15.77 13.88 15.01
N GLN A 116 -16.11 15.15 15.20
CA GLN A 116 -16.21 16.15 14.12
C GLN A 116 -14.86 16.83 13.78
N ARG A 117 -13.73 16.35 14.33
CA ARG A 117 -12.42 17.00 14.21
C ARG A 117 -11.43 16.11 13.49
N LEU A 118 -10.86 16.60 12.38
CA LEU A 118 -9.78 15.95 11.63
C LEU A 118 -8.41 16.24 12.29
N GLN A 119 -7.64 15.19 12.58
CA GLN A 119 -6.22 15.32 12.95
C GLN A 119 -5.32 15.03 11.74
N TYR A 120 -4.71 16.08 11.17
CA TYR A 120 -3.76 16.02 10.04
C TYR A 120 -2.80 17.22 10.09
N PRO A 121 -1.53 17.10 9.63
CA PRO A 121 -0.83 15.87 9.24
C PRO A 121 -0.17 15.20 10.45
N LEU A 122 -0.41 13.89 10.65
CA LEU A 122 0.45 13.11 11.55
C LEU A 122 1.57 12.46 10.72
N PRO A 123 2.85 12.72 11.04
CA PRO A 123 3.96 12.09 10.33
C PRO A 123 3.95 10.57 10.49
N VAL A 124 3.99 9.88 9.35
CA VAL A 124 4.06 8.42 9.24
C VAL A 124 5.00 8.05 8.09
N SER A 125 5.51 6.82 8.09
CA SER A 125 6.17 6.22 6.94
C SER A 125 5.44 4.94 6.53
N MET A 126 5.57 4.59 5.27
CA MET A 126 5.12 3.32 4.72
C MET A 126 6.19 2.71 3.85
N GLY A 127 6.15 1.40 3.64
CA GLY A 127 7.07 0.79 2.69
C GLY A 127 6.74 -0.65 2.39
N SER A 128 7.40 -1.16 1.36
CA SER A 128 7.29 -2.53 0.91
C SER A 128 8.45 -2.80 -0.04
N PRO A 129 8.96 -4.03 -0.15
CA PRO A 129 9.60 -4.46 -1.39
C PRO A 129 8.57 -4.54 -2.51
N HIS A 130 9.00 -4.97 -3.70
CA HIS A 130 8.03 -5.44 -4.69
C HIS A 130 7.17 -6.55 -4.10
N ILE A 131 5.87 -6.51 -4.38
CA ILE A 131 4.92 -7.58 -4.04
C ILE A 131 4.20 -7.97 -5.32
N ARG A 132 4.09 -9.28 -5.55
CA ARG A 132 3.27 -9.82 -6.63
C ARG A 132 1.96 -10.29 -6.04
N ILE A 133 0.87 -9.77 -6.59
CA ILE A 133 -0.47 -10.04 -6.13
C ILE A 133 -1.26 -10.67 -7.26
N GLN A 134 -1.82 -11.85 -7.00
CA GLN A 134 -2.67 -12.54 -7.95
C GLN A 134 -4.11 -12.00 -7.88
N LYS A 135 -4.84 -12.05 -9.00
CA LYS A 135 -6.29 -11.81 -9.05
C LYS A 135 -6.75 -10.45 -8.50
N VAL A 136 -5.97 -9.40 -8.70
CA VAL A 136 -6.37 -8.04 -8.31
C VAL A 136 -7.37 -7.48 -9.32
N LEU A 137 -8.45 -6.86 -8.81
CA LEU A 137 -9.37 -6.11 -9.64
C LEU A 137 -8.76 -4.75 -10.01
N ILE A 138 -8.63 -4.53 -11.31
CA ILE A 138 -8.09 -3.30 -11.89
C ILE A 138 -9.23 -2.52 -12.53
N GLY A 139 -9.40 -1.27 -12.10
CA GLY A 139 -10.20 -0.25 -12.77
C GLY A 139 -9.30 0.71 -13.55
N GLY A 140 -9.79 1.20 -14.68
CA GLY A 140 -9.04 2.07 -15.61
C GLY A 140 -9.47 1.83 -17.05
N ARG A 141 -9.15 2.74 -17.96
CA ARG A 141 -9.38 2.60 -19.41
C ARG A 141 -8.09 2.85 -20.16
#